data_AF-A0A2I0PSJ1-F1
#
_entry.id   AF-A0A2I0PSJ1-F1
#
_cell.length_a   1.000
_cell.length_b   1.000
_cell.length_c   1.000
_cell.angle_alpha   90.00
_cell.angle_beta   90.00
_cell.angle_gamma   90.00
#
_symmetry.space_group_name_H-M   'P 1'
#
loop_
_entity.id
_entity.type
_entity.pdbx_description
1 polymer ?
#
loop_
_entity_poly.entity_id
_entity_poly.type
_entity_poly.pdbx_seq_one_letter_code
_entity_poly.pdbx_strand_id
1 'polypeptide(L)'
;MDADDRAEIEQILGYHFFEPQHLIRALTHPACANELLQQNKRCMDQEAYSTLGDAVLKTGLILYLMEKGLETKGEITVNKELVEKNETLAKVGKRLKIKRFIRLGRGEKELMRLGEETILADTLEALIGAIFLDSDAGFGVVKQCIGLWFEPELRKIKKGAVTKPAEIPLISRPLSSPRRGAPRAKKLQSRSPWRG
;
A
#
# COMPACT_ATOMS: atom_id res chain seq x y z
N MET A 1 -4.77 26.37 -2.22
CA MET A 1 -5.95 25.86 -1.50
C MET A 1 -6.44 27.02 -0.69
N ASP A 2 -7.68 27.44 -0.90
CA ASP A 2 -8.29 28.46 -0.06
C ASP A 2 -8.70 27.86 1.31
N ALA A 3 -9.21 28.71 2.20
CA ALA A 3 -9.58 28.29 3.55
C ALA A 3 -10.82 27.39 3.56
N ASP A 4 -11.73 27.58 2.61
CA ASP A 4 -13.00 26.84 2.54
C ASP A 4 -12.75 25.41 2.03
N ASP A 5 -11.98 25.25 0.96
CA ASP A 5 -11.54 23.94 0.45
C ASP A 5 -10.78 23.16 1.53
N ARG A 6 -9.92 23.87 2.30
CA ARG A 6 -9.17 23.27 3.40
C ARG A 6 -10.09 22.74 4.49
N ALA A 7 -11.01 23.58 4.97
CA ALA A 7 -11.93 23.18 6.03
C ALA A 7 -12.81 22.00 5.57
N GLU A 8 -13.24 22.00 4.31
CA GLU A 8 -14.04 20.92 3.75
C GLU A 8 -13.27 19.59 3.69
N ILE A 9 -12.03 19.58 3.21
CA ILE A 9 -11.24 18.34 3.16
C ILE A 9 -10.86 17.85 4.57
N GLU A 10 -10.52 18.73 5.50
CA GLU A 10 -10.26 18.35 6.90
C GLU A 10 -11.47 17.69 7.56
N GLN A 11 -12.68 18.21 7.30
CA GLN A 11 -13.94 17.60 7.75
C GLN A 11 -14.18 16.23 7.12
N ILE A 12 -13.95 16.09 5.81
CA ILE A 12 -14.08 14.81 5.10
C ILE A 12 -13.12 13.76 5.66
N LEU A 13 -11.88 14.16 5.93
CA LEU A 13 -10.86 13.28 6.49
C LEU A 13 -11.13 12.94 7.96
N GLY A 14 -11.88 13.80 8.67
CA GLY A 14 -12.08 13.70 10.11
C GLY A 14 -10.81 14.05 10.89
N TYR A 15 -9.92 14.85 10.30
CA TYR A 15 -8.63 15.25 10.87
C TYR A 15 -8.33 16.70 10.56
N HIS A 16 -7.99 17.48 11.58
CA HIS A 16 -7.57 18.87 11.46
C HIS A 16 -6.05 18.96 11.51
N PHE A 17 -5.43 19.53 10.48
CA PHE A 17 -3.97 19.62 10.40
C PHE A 17 -3.43 20.78 11.24
N PHE A 18 -2.45 20.50 12.08
CA PHE A 18 -1.69 21.53 12.81
C PHE A 18 -0.80 22.33 11.86
N GLU A 19 -0.17 21.63 10.91
CA GLU A 19 0.71 22.16 9.86
C GLU A 19 0.05 21.97 8.48
N PRO A 20 -0.66 23.01 7.95
CA PRO A 20 -1.45 22.89 6.72
C PRO A 20 -0.63 22.51 5.48
N GLN A 21 0.68 22.75 5.52
CA GLN A 21 1.65 22.34 4.52
C GLN A 21 1.67 20.83 4.29
N HIS A 22 1.40 20.02 5.31
CA HIS A 22 1.33 18.56 5.17
C HIS A 22 0.18 18.16 4.25
N LEU A 23 -1.00 18.73 4.48
CA LEU A 23 -2.19 18.54 3.64
C LEU A 23 -1.95 19.04 2.22
N ILE A 24 -1.41 20.25 2.07
CA ILE A 24 -1.14 20.85 0.74
C ILE A 24 -0.16 19.97 -0.05
N ARG A 25 0.90 19.47 0.59
CA ARG A 25 1.89 18.59 -0.04
C ARG A 25 1.27 17.25 -0.42
N ALA A 26 0.49 16.62 0.46
CA ALA A 26 -0.20 15.37 0.18
C ALA A 26 -1.19 15.45 -0.98
N LEU A 27 -1.74 16.63 -1.26
CA LEU A 27 -2.64 16.89 -2.37
C LEU A 27 -1.90 17.34 -3.65
N THR A 28 -0.57 17.40 -3.64
CA THR A 28 0.22 17.91 -4.78
C THR A 28 0.79 16.76 -5.60
N HIS A 29 0.20 16.52 -6.77
CA HIS A 29 0.69 15.50 -7.71
C HIS A 29 2.07 15.88 -8.27
N PRO A 30 2.96 14.92 -8.58
CA PRO A 30 4.30 15.20 -9.10
C PRO A 30 4.29 16.03 -10.38
N ALA A 31 3.30 15.83 -11.25
CA ALA A 31 3.16 16.63 -12.46
C ALA A 31 2.93 18.13 -12.16
N CYS A 32 2.18 18.46 -11.09
CA CYS A 32 1.97 19.84 -10.66
C CYS A 32 3.28 20.47 -10.14
N ALA A 33 4.02 19.73 -9.30
CA ALA A 33 5.30 20.19 -8.77
C ALA A 33 6.34 20.40 -9.89
N ASN A 34 6.42 19.46 -10.84
CA ASN A 34 7.32 19.55 -12.00
C ASN A 34 7.00 20.76 -12.89
N GLU A 35 5.71 21.04 -13.11
CA GLU A 35 5.31 22.21 -13.88
C GLU A 35 5.65 23.53 -13.18
N LEU A 36 5.50 23.60 -11.84
CA LEU A 36 5.93 24.76 -11.07
C LEU A 36 7.46 24.93 -11.11
N LEU A 37 8.20 23.83 -11.08
CA LEU A 37 9.66 23.84 -11.20
C LEU A 37 10.12 24.42 -12.54
N GLN A 38 9.44 24.10 -13.64
CA GLN A 38 9.70 24.71 -14.97
C GLN A 38 9.47 26.23 -14.98
N GLN A 39 8.68 26.75 -14.04
CA GLN A 39 8.45 28.19 -13.85
C GLN A 39 9.38 28.79 -12.78
N ASN A 40 10.47 28.11 -12.41
CA ASN A 40 11.39 28.48 -11.34
C ASN A 40 10.71 28.60 -9.95
N LYS A 41 9.60 27.88 -9.71
CA LYS A 41 8.92 27.82 -8.41
C LYS A 41 9.13 26.44 -7.78
N ARG A 42 9.84 26.40 -6.65
CA ARG A 42 9.98 25.15 -5.88
C ARG A 42 8.65 24.77 -5.23
N CYS A 43 8.24 23.52 -5.42
CA CYS A 43 7.09 22.93 -4.77
C CYS A 43 7.43 21.47 -4.45
N MET A 44 7.12 21.01 -3.24
CA MET A 44 7.26 19.59 -2.92
C MET A 44 5.98 18.86 -3.33
N ASP A 45 6.14 17.71 -3.96
CA ASP A 45 5.07 16.78 -4.30
C ASP A 45 4.80 15.77 -3.17
N GLN A 46 3.82 14.91 -3.44
CA GLN A 46 3.33 13.88 -2.55
C GLN A 46 4.13 12.56 -2.52
N GLU A 47 5.13 12.32 -3.38
CA GLU A 47 5.72 10.96 -3.55
C GLU A 47 6.36 10.41 -2.27
N ALA A 48 7.07 11.26 -1.53
CA ALA A 48 7.66 10.84 -0.26
C ALA A 48 6.57 10.52 0.78
N TYR A 49 5.42 11.22 0.72
CA TYR A 49 4.30 10.98 1.64
C TYR A 49 3.51 9.75 1.24
N SER A 50 3.33 9.46 -0.05
CA SER A 50 2.68 8.22 -0.49
C SER A 50 3.53 7.01 -0.08
N THR A 51 4.86 7.10 -0.25
CA THR A 51 5.78 6.05 0.20
C THR A 51 5.66 5.76 1.71
N LEU A 52 5.63 6.82 2.52
CA LEU A 52 5.42 6.69 3.97
C LEU A 52 4.01 6.15 4.30
N GLY A 53 3.01 6.69 3.62
CA GLY A 53 1.61 6.38 3.80
C GLY A 53 1.27 4.92 3.49
N ASP A 54 1.86 4.35 2.45
CA ASP A 54 1.76 2.92 2.12
C ASP A 54 2.23 2.05 3.29
N ALA A 55 3.42 2.34 3.84
CA ALA A 55 3.96 1.60 4.97
C ALA A 55 3.10 1.75 6.24
N VAL A 56 2.58 2.96 6.49
CA VAL A 56 1.71 3.24 7.63
C VAL A 56 0.35 2.55 7.48
N LEU A 57 -0.27 2.61 6.30
CA LEU A 57 -1.51 1.92 5.97
C LEU A 57 -1.36 0.41 6.18
N LYS A 58 -0.30 -0.18 5.62
CA LYS A 58 0.03 -1.61 5.78
C LYS A 58 0.08 -2.01 7.25
N THR A 59 0.82 -1.25 8.05
CA THR A 59 0.90 -1.46 9.51
C THR A 59 -0.48 -1.36 10.16
N GLY A 60 -1.31 -0.40 9.74
CA GLY A 60 -2.62 -0.13 10.35
C GLY A 60 -3.62 -1.22 10.06
N LEU A 61 -3.62 -1.72 8.83
CA LEU A 61 -4.40 -2.89 8.43
C LEU A 61 -3.96 -4.13 9.21
N ILE A 62 -2.65 -4.38 9.34
CA ILE A 62 -2.15 -5.54 10.12
C ILE A 62 -2.64 -5.47 11.57
N LEU A 63 -2.49 -4.33 12.24
CA LEU A 63 -2.95 -4.16 13.62
C LEU A 63 -4.47 -4.35 13.75
N TYR A 64 -5.25 -3.81 12.81
CA TYR A 64 -6.69 -4.02 12.78
C TYR A 64 -7.05 -5.51 12.62
N LEU A 65 -6.36 -6.24 11.74
CA LEU A 65 -6.58 -7.67 11.52
C LEU A 65 -6.21 -8.51 12.75
N MET A 66 -5.11 -8.18 13.41
CA MET A 66 -4.70 -8.83 14.67
C MET A 66 -5.74 -8.63 15.77
N GLU A 67 -6.33 -7.43 15.88
CA GLU A 67 -7.42 -7.16 16.83
C GLU A 67 -8.71 -7.91 16.50
N LYS A 68 -8.93 -8.26 15.23
CA LYS A 68 -10.01 -9.17 14.81
C LYS A 68 -9.70 -10.65 15.09
N GLY A 69 -8.52 -10.95 15.64
CA GLY A 69 -8.10 -12.29 16.02
C GLY A 69 -7.55 -13.12 14.85
N LEU A 70 -6.99 -12.46 13.81
CA LEU A 70 -6.17 -13.14 12.82
C LEU A 70 -4.75 -13.27 13.38
N GLU A 71 -4.23 -14.49 13.41
CA GLU A 71 -2.96 -14.81 14.09
C GLU A 71 -1.89 -15.32 13.12
N THR A 72 -2.29 -15.89 11.98
CA THR A 72 -1.32 -16.46 11.03
C THR A 72 -0.87 -15.43 9.99
N LYS A 73 0.40 -15.51 9.58
CA LYS A 73 0.95 -14.68 8.49
C LYS A 73 0.10 -14.76 7.23
N GLY A 74 -0.34 -15.96 6.85
CA GLY A 74 -1.13 -16.18 5.64
C GLY A 74 -2.47 -15.44 5.68
N GLU A 75 -3.21 -15.56 6.78
CA GLU A 75 -4.48 -14.85 6.95
C GLU A 75 -4.30 -13.33 6.92
N ILE A 76 -3.30 -12.82 7.64
CA ILE A 76 -3.02 -11.39 7.70
C ILE A 76 -2.62 -10.85 6.32
N THR A 77 -1.69 -11.50 5.63
CA THR A 77 -1.22 -11.07 4.31
C THR A 77 -2.34 -11.08 3.28
N VAL A 78 -3.11 -12.17 3.17
CA VAL A 78 -4.20 -12.28 2.20
C VAL A 78 -5.27 -11.22 2.43
N ASN A 79 -5.69 -11.00 3.68
CA ASN A 79 -6.74 -10.03 3.98
C ASN A 79 -6.26 -8.59 3.82
N LYS A 80 -5.01 -8.29 4.19
CA LYS A 80 -4.39 -6.98 4.00
C LYS A 80 -4.28 -6.61 2.51
N GLU A 81 -3.79 -7.54 1.68
CA GLU A 81 -3.62 -7.34 0.23
C GLU A 81 -4.94 -7.01 -0.50
N LEU A 82 -6.06 -7.57 -0.02
CA LEU A 82 -7.39 -7.25 -0.55
C LEU A 82 -7.80 -5.79 -0.32
N VAL A 83 -7.31 -5.18 0.75
CA VAL A 83 -7.66 -3.82 1.17
C VAL A 83 -6.69 -2.78 0.60
N GLU A 84 -5.40 -3.10 0.54
CA GLU A 84 -4.35 -2.15 0.11
C GLU A 84 -4.13 -2.06 -1.41
N LYS A 85 -4.83 -2.88 -2.21
CA LYS A 85 -4.71 -2.80 -3.66
C LYS A 85 -5.23 -1.47 -4.22
N ASN A 86 -4.60 -0.98 -5.28
CA ASN A 86 -4.91 0.30 -5.91
C ASN A 86 -6.39 0.48 -6.24
N GLU A 87 -7.11 -0.56 -6.71
CA GLU A 87 -8.54 -0.39 -7.03
C GLU A 87 -9.38 -0.14 -5.77
N THR A 88 -8.98 -0.70 -4.62
CA THR A 88 -9.64 -0.46 -3.34
C THR A 88 -9.32 0.95 -2.84
N LEU A 89 -8.05 1.36 -2.88
CA LEU A 89 -7.62 2.71 -2.48
C LEU A 89 -8.31 3.79 -3.32
N ALA A 90 -8.37 3.60 -4.64
CA ALA A 90 -9.08 4.49 -5.54
C ALA A 90 -10.57 4.59 -5.20
N LYS A 91 -11.23 3.47 -4.86
CA LYS A 91 -12.64 3.46 -4.42
C LYS A 91 -12.84 4.25 -3.13
N VAL A 92 -11.94 4.11 -2.17
CA VAL A 92 -11.96 4.89 -0.93
C VAL A 92 -11.76 6.38 -1.24
N GLY A 93 -10.78 6.74 -2.07
CA GLY A 93 -10.55 8.12 -2.51
C GLY A 93 -11.76 8.73 -3.24
N LYS A 94 -12.44 7.96 -4.11
CA LYS A 94 -13.70 8.38 -4.77
C LYS A 94 -14.81 8.62 -3.75
N ARG A 95 -14.96 7.74 -2.76
CA ARG A 95 -15.97 7.85 -1.69
C ARG A 95 -15.74 9.08 -0.81
N LEU A 96 -14.48 9.38 -0.50
CA LEU A 96 -14.06 10.59 0.20
C LEU A 96 -14.10 11.84 -0.70
N LYS A 97 -14.36 11.69 -2.01
CA LYS A 97 -14.41 12.80 -2.99
C LYS A 97 -13.12 13.65 -3.00
N ILE A 98 -11.96 13.03 -2.75
CA ILE A 98 -10.67 13.76 -2.65
C ILE A 98 -10.22 14.36 -3.99
N LYS A 99 -10.72 13.81 -5.11
CA LYS A 99 -10.35 14.19 -6.49
C LYS A 99 -10.28 15.70 -6.72
N ARG A 100 -11.28 16.45 -6.25
CA ARG A 100 -11.39 17.89 -6.50
C ARG A 100 -10.31 18.72 -5.79
N PHE A 101 -9.71 18.19 -4.73
CA PHE A 101 -8.69 18.88 -3.95
C PHE A 101 -7.28 18.60 -4.48
N ILE A 102 -7.13 17.62 -5.39
CA ILE A 102 -5.84 17.24 -5.95
C ILE A 102 -5.35 18.34 -6.89
N ARG A 103 -4.15 18.83 -6.62
CA ARG A 103 -3.45 19.82 -7.42
C ARG A 103 -2.71 19.08 -8.54
N LEU A 104 -3.28 19.15 -9.74
CA LEU A 104 -2.71 18.59 -10.96
C LEU A 104 -2.02 19.67 -11.81
N GLY A 105 -1.08 19.26 -12.66
CA GLY A 105 -0.54 20.13 -13.71
C GLY A 105 -1.58 20.48 -14.78
N ARG A 106 -1.38 21.57 -15.53
CA ARG A 106 -2.29 22.07 -16.56
C ARG A 106 -2.60 21.02 -17.65
N GLY A 107 -1.61 20.20 -18.02
CA GLY A 107 -1.79 19.11 -18.99
C GLY A 107 -2.41 17.82 -18.42
N GLU A 108 -2.49 17.69 -17.09
CA GLU A 108 -2.92 16.45 -16.45
C GLU A 108 -4.39 16.41 -16.08
N LYS A 109 -5.10 17.54 -16.11
CA LYS A 109 -6.56 17.55 -15.87
C LYS A 109 -7.30 16.61 -16.83
N GLU A 110 -6.82 16.52 -18.08
CA GLU A 110 -7.38 15.65 -19.11
C GLU A 110 -6.86 14.19 -19.01
N LEU A 111 -5.60 14.01 -18.60
CA LEU A 111 -4.97 12.69 -18.38
C LEU A 111 -5.48 12.00 -17.10
N MET A 112 -6.00 12.76 -16.14
CA MET A 112 -6.66 12.23 -14.94
C MET A 112 -7.78 11.26 -15.31
N ARG A 113 -8.38 11.38 -16.50
CA ARG A 113 -9.41 10.45 -16.95
C ARG A 113 -8.90 9.04 -17.25
N LEU A 114 -7.62 8.88 -17.57
CA LEU A 114 -6.98 7.59 -17.90
C LEU A 114 -6.26 6.98 -16.70
N GLY A 115 -5.67 7.82 -15.83
CA GLY A 115 -4.91 7.41 -14.65
C GLY A 115 -5.60 7.68 -13.32
N GLU A 116 -6.92 7.90 -13.31
CA GLU A 116 -7.65 8.36 -12.11
C GLU A 116 -7.42 7.47 -10.90
N GLU A 117 -7.41 6.15 -11.10
CA GLU A 117 -7.32 5.19 -10.01
C GLU A 117 -5.97 5.25 -9.30
N THR A 118 -4.87 5.28 -10.07
CA THR A 118 -3.52 5.43 -9.52
C THR A 118 -3.38 6.77 -8.79
N ILE A 119 -3.82 7.87 -9.40
CA ILE A 119 -3.73 9.20 -8.78
C ILE A 119 -4.49 9.23 -7.44
N LEU A 120 -5.70 8.68 -7.40
CA LEU A 120 -6.50 8.64 -6.17
C LEU A 120 -5.90 7.71 -5.12
N ALA A 121 -5.33 6.57 -5.51
CA ALA A 121 -4.66 5.65 -4.60
C ALA A 121 -3.43 6.30 -3.97
N ASP A 122 -2.52 6.84 -4.79
CA ASP A 122 -1.28 7.49 -4.33
C ASP A 122 -1.59 8.70 -3.45
N THR A 123 -2.62 9.47 -3.81
CA THR A 123 -3.05 10.64 -3.01
C THR A 123 -3.63 10.19 -1.67
N LEU A 124 -4.41 9.10 -1.62
CA LEU A 124 -4.93 8.58 -0.37
C LEU A 124 -3.79 8.12 0.55
N GLU A 125 -2.80 7.43 0.02
CA GLU A 125 -1.59 7.06 0.77
C GLU A 125 -0.85 8.32 1.24
N ALA A 126 -0.67 9.32 0.37
CA ALA A 126 -0.02 10.56 0.76
C ALA A 126 -0.74 11.30 1.89
N LEU A 127 -2.08 11.28 1.90
CA LEU A 127 -2.88 11.83 3.00
C LEU A 127 -2.67 11.05 4.30
N ILE A 128 -2.58 9.72 4.25
CA ILE A 128 -2.22 8.89 5.41
C ILE A 128 -0.83 9.27 5.93
N GLY A 129 0.15 9.40 5.04
CA GLY A 129 1.51 9.82 5.38
C GLY A 129 1.56 11.23 5.99
N ALA A 130 0.77 12.16 5.46
CA ALA A 130 0.67 13.51 5.99
C ALA A 130 0.05 13.56 7.39
N ILE A 131 -1.04 12.83 7.64
CA ILE A 131 -1.65 12.73 8.98
C ILE A 131 -0.66 12.09 9.96
N PHE A 132 0.07 11.06 9.53
CA PHE A 132 1.07 10.41 10.38
C PHE A 132 2.18 11.39 10.80
N LEU A 133 2.67 12.23 9.90
CA LEU A 133 3.69 13.24 10.22
C LEU A 133 3.13 14.38 11.09
N ASP A 134 1.96 14.90 10.73
CA ASP A 134 1.33 16.03 11.43
C ASP A 134 0.90 15.66 12.87
N SER A 135 0.60 14.38 13.11
CA SER A 135 0.26 13.85 14.43
C SER A 135 1.46 13.38 15.25
N ASP A 136 2.68 13.83 14.91
CA ASP A 136 3.95 13.46 15.57
C ASP A 136 4.17 11.93 15.63
N ALA A 137 4.01 11.28 14.47
CA ALA A 137 4.05 9.81 14.32
C ALA A 137 2.98 9.06 15.15
N GLY A 138 1.86 9.73 15.41
CA GLY A 138 0.73 9.24 16.21
C GLY A 138 -0.08 8.14 15.53
N PHE A 139 0.33 6.88 15.69
CA PHE A 139 -0.34 5.75 15.05
C PHE A 139 -1.82 5.59 15.43
N GLY A 140 -2.21 5.99 16.64
CA GLY A 140 -3.60 5.91 17.11
C GLY A 140 -4.58 6.71 16.25
N VAL A 141 -4.17 7.91 15.82
CA VAL A 141 -4.98 8.78 14.94
C VAL A 141 -5.14 8.16 13.56
N VAL A 142 -4.03 7.69 12.99
CA VAL A 142 -4.05 7.07 11.66
C VAL A 142 -4.91 5.82 11.64
N LYS A 143 -4.84 5.00 12.70
CA LYS A 143 -5.69 3.80 12.84
C LYS A 143 -7.18 4.16 12.89
N GLN A 144 -7.56 5.24 13.58
CA GLN A 144 -8.95 5.72 13.58
C GLN A 144 -9.40 6.15 12.18
N CYS A 145 -8.56 6.90 11.47
CA CYS A 145 -8.82 7.31 10.08
C CYS A 145 -8.99 6.09 9.16
N ILE A 146 -8.09 5.10 9.23
CA ILE A 146 -8.19 3.85 8.47
C ILE A 146 -9.49 3.11 8.80
N GLY A 147 -9.82 2.98 10.08
CA GLY A 147 -11.05 2.32 10.51
C GLY A 147 -12.32 2.97 9.96
N LEU A 148 -12.35 4.31 9.89
CA LEU A 148 -13.47 5.07 9.32
C LEU A 148 -13.51 4.99 7.80
N TRP A 149 -12.37 5.22 7.14
CA TRP A 149 -12.31 5.32 5.68
C TRP A 149 -12.48 3.98 5.00
N PHE A 150 -11.95 2.90 5.59
CA PHE A 150 -11.99 1.54 5.03
C PHE A 150 -13.08 0.66 5.63
N GLU A 151 -14.03 1.25 6.37
CA GLU A 151 -15.05 0.51 7.10
C GLU A 151 -15.78 -0.55 6.24
N PRO A 152 -16.25 -0.23 5.02
CA PRO A 152 -16.94 -1.20 4.16
C PRO A 152 -16.06 -2.37 3.73
N GLU A 153 -14.77 -2.12 3.55
CA GLU A 153 -13.78 -3.12 3.15
C GLU A 153 -13.41 -4.01 4.35
N LEU A 154 -13.18 -3.39 5.52
CA LEU A 154 -12.81 -4.08 6.75
C LEU A 154 -13.97 -4.92 7.33
N ARG A 155 -15.23 -4.55 7.12
CA ARG A 155 -16.40 -5.36 7.52
C ARG A 155 -16.50 -6.70 6.79
N LYS A 156 -15.96 -6.80 5.58
CA LYS A 156 -16.03 -8.04 4.77
C LYS A 156 -15.07 -9.10 5.27
N ILE A 157 -14.08 -8.70 6.06
CA ILE A 157 -13.09 -9.58 6.65
C ILE A 157 -13.74 -10.33 7.81
N LYS A 158 -14.01 -11.62 7.61
CA LYS A 158 -14.54 -12.53 8.65
C LYS A 158 -13.41 -13.44 9.15
N LYS A 159 -13.43 -13.75 10.44
CA LYS A 159 -12.62 -14.83 11.01
C LYS A 159 -12.91 -16.12 10.22
N GLY A 160 -11.88 -16.77 9.68
CA GLY A 160 -12.02 -18.01 8.90
C GLY A 160 -12.37 -17.86 7.42
N ALA A 161 -12.39 -16.64 6.86
CA ALA A 161 -12.46 -16.45 5.40
C ALA A 161 -11.08 -16.73 4.76
N VAL A 162 -10.64 -17.98 4.83
CA VAL A 162 -9.50 -18.44 4.03
C VAL A 162 -9.98 -18.57 2.60
N THR A 163 -9.80 -17.53 1.79
CA THR A 163 -9.62 -17.77 0.37
C THR A 163 -8.29 -18.51 0.26
N LYS A 164 -8.33 -19.77 -0.19
CA LYS A 164 -7.11 -20.56 -0.45
C LYS A 164 -6.09 -19.66 -1.13
N PRO A 165 -4.85 -19.57 -0.64
CA PRO A 165 -3.83 -18.83 -1.36
C PRO A 165 -3.77 -19.37 -2.78
N ALA A 166 -3.82 -18.48 -3.77
CA ALA A 166 -3.56 -18.87 -5.15
C ALA A 166 -2.22 -19.61 -5.17
N GLU A 167 -2.18 -20.81 -5.74
CA GLU A 167 -0.95 -21.57 -5.90
C GLU A 167 0.04 -20.68 -6.66
N ILE A 168 1.04 -20.15 -5.97
CA ILE A 168 2.17 -19.48 -6.60
C ILE A 168 3.01 -20.60 -7.23
N PRO A 169 3.11 -20.70 -8.58
CA PRO A 169 3.94 -21.72 -9.18
C PRO A 169 5.40 -21.43 -8.79
N LEU A 170 6.05 -22.42 -8.18
CA LEU A 170 7.49 -22.41 -7.97
C LEU A 170 8.17 -22.17 -9.32
N ILE A 171 8.83 -21.02 -9.47
CA ILE A 171 9.75 -20.78 -10.58
C ILE A 171 10.95 -21.72 -10.36
N SER A 172 10.92 -22.89 -10.99
CA SER A 172 12.06 -23.80 -11.03
C SER A 172 13.16 -23.18 -11.89
N ARG A 173 14.36 -23.04 -11.33
CA ARG A 173 15.57 -22.62 -12.05
C ARG A 173 15.79 -23.53 -13.26
N PRO A 174 16.12 -23.03 -14.47
CA PRO A 174 16.44 -23.90 -15.58
C PRO A 174 17.66 -24.75 -15.24
N LEU A 175 17.47 -26.08 -15.27
CA LEU A 175 18.57 -27.05 -15.21
C LEU A 175 19.46 -26.81 -16.43
N SER A 176 20.68 -26.35 -16.17
CA SER A 176 21.76 -26.33 -17.16
C SER A 176 21.96 -27.73 -17.73
N SER A 177 22.06 -27.80 -19.05
CA SER A 177 22.19 -28.99 -19.90
C SER A 177 23.25 -30.01 -19.45
N PRO A 178 23.09 -31.30 -19.82
CA PRO A 178 23.90 -32.38 -19.25
C PRO A 178 25.33 -32.40 -19.78
N ARG A 179 26.31 -32.33 -18.88
CA ARG A 179 27.69 -32.77 -19.17
C ARG A 179 27.77 -34.29 -19.08
N ARG A 180 28.36 -34.88 -20.12
CA ARG A 180 28.52 -36.30 -20.38
C ARG A 180 29.49 -36.95 -19.39
N GLY A 181 29.12 -38.14 -18.91
CA GLY A 181 29.99 -39.32 -18.76
C GLY A 181 31.08 -39.32 -17.67
N ALA A 182 30.91 -40.19 -16.67
CA ALA A 182 32.00 -40.94 -16.03
C ALA A 182 31.46 -42.24 -15.40
N PRO A 183 32.29 -43.30 -15.25
CA PRO A 183 31.82 -44.70 -15.26
C PRO A 183 31.41 -45.29 -13.91
N ARG A 184 30.56 -46.32 -13.97
CA ARG A 184 30.07 -47.17 -12.86
C ARG A 184 31.21 -47.81 -12.03
N ALA A 185 31.16 -47.63 -10.71
CA ALA A 185 31.86 -48.50 -9.75
C ALA A 185 30.97 -49.70 -9.37
N LYS A 186 31.55 -50.90 -9.43
CA LYS A 186 30.94 -52.20 -9.11
C LYS A 186 30.60 -52.33 -7.61
N LYS A 187 29.47 -52.96 -7.29
CA LYS A 187 29.11 -53.38 -5.93
C LYS A 187 30.07 -54.49 -5.46
N LEU A 188 30.75 -54.27 -4.35
CA LEU A 188 31.39 -55.33 -3.57
C LEU A 188 30.36 -55.90 -2.58
N GLN A 189 30.11 -57.20 -2.65
CA GLN A 189 29.36 -57.93 -1.64
C GLN A 189 30.26 -58.12 -0.40
N SER A 190 29.75 -57.82 0.79
CA SER A 190 30.32 -58.36 2.04
C SER A 190 29.28 -59.26 2.71
N ARG A 191 29.66 -60.52 2.88
CA ARG A 191 28.97 -61.52 3.70
C ARG A 191 29.55 -61.38 5.12
N SER A 192 28.70 -61.26 6.14
CA SER A 192 29.02 -61.77 7.50
C SER A 192 29.01 -63.30 7.44
N PRO A 193 29.75 -64.07 8.28
CA PRO A 193 29.51 -64.15 9.74
C PRO A 193 30.74 -64.54 10.63
N TRP A 194 30.45 -64.77 11.93
CA TRP A 194 31.23 -65.43 13.02
C TRP A 194 31.92 -64.46 14.01
N ARG A 195 31.40 -64.33 15.24
CA ARG A 195 31.53 -65.17 16.47
C ARG A 195 32.81 -64.89 17.26
N GLY A 196 32.64 -64.69 18.57
CA GLY A 196 33.69 -64.50 19.57
C GLY A 196 33.19 -63.56 20.65
#